data_AF-A0A949ZDX7-F1
#
_entry.id   AF-A0A949ZDX7-F1
#
_cell.length_a   1.000
_cell.length_b   1.000
_cell.length_c   1.000
_cell.angle_alpha   90.00
_cell.angle_beta   90.00
_cell.angle_gamma   90.00
#
_symmetry.space_group_name_H-M   'P 1'
#
loop_
_entity.id
_entity.type
_entity.pdbx_description
1 polymer ?
#
loop_
_entity_poly.entity_id
_entity_poly.type
_entity_poly.pdbx_seq_one_letter_code
_entity_poly.pdbx_strand_id
1 'polypeptide(L)'
;MNALPAEAETLVARIEALLAQAEPLLAQGEHGEEAAYALRETERRYLPDTLKAYLDVPPARRDATAREMLVEQLRLLERATAQRLANLSESAQTALSANGAFLTERFGALESLPEAPTVSDDHAVATTLVRNVLARIESQAGPDPQALIERAAAALGNAFPALAQVRRGGLFGRGPVEAFALNVPRAGDVLQYGIARGGFNNLETSVTRYVRNVKLRTEICDIADWTQGLIEDLGAYVERERSARDALNRLFRENP
;
A
#
# COMPACT_ATOMS: atom_id res chain seq x y z
N MET A 1 -44.10 -5.84 -14.53
CA MET A 1 -42.87 -5.02 -14.66
C MET A 1 -42.81 -4.49 -16.08
N ASN A 2 -42.61 -3.19 -16.25
CA ASN A 2 -42.52 -2.55 -17.56
C ASN A 2 -41.13 -2.82 -18.16
N ALA A 3 -40.95 -3.98 -18.78
CA ALA A 3 -39.66 -4.39 -19.33
C ALA A 3 -39.30 -3.59 -20.60
N LEU A 4 -38.00 -3.37 -20.80
CA LEU A 4 -37.46 -2.87 -22.06
C LEU A 4 -37.57 -3.99 -23.12
N PRO A 5 -37.57 -3.64 -24.42
CA PRO A 5 -37.35 -4.66 -25.46
C PRO A 5 -35.99 -5.34 -25.25
N ALA A 6 -35.91 -6.66 -25.45
CA ALA A 6 -34.67 -7.43 -25.23
C ALA A 6 -33.45 -6.89 -26.01
N GLU A 7 -33.68 -6.34 -27.20
CA GLU A 7 -32.62 -5.68 -27.97
C GLU A 7 -32.14 -4.38 -27.30
N ALA A 8 -33.06 -3.58 -26.75
CA ALA A 8 -32.71 -2.38 -26.01
C ALA A 8 -31.90 -2.73 -24.75
N GLU A 9 -32.27 -3.78 -24.02
CA GLU A 9 -31.49 -4.28 -22.87
C GLU A 9 -30.06 -4.67 -23.28
N THR A 10 -29.92 -5.36 -24.41
CA THR A 10 -28.60 -5.73 -24.95
C THR A 10 -27.75 -4.50 -25.29
N LEU A 11 -28.36 -3.48 -25.91
CA LEU A 11 -27.65 -2.24 -26.26
C LEU A 11 -27.24 -1.44 -25.03
N VAL A 12 -28.11 -1.35 -24.01
CA VAL A 12 -27.79 -0.70 -22.73
C VAL A 12 -26.57 -1.37 -22.08
N ALA A 13 -26.59 -2.70 -21.96
CA ALA A 13 -25.47 -3.45 -21.37
C ALA A 13 -24.15 -3.22 -22.12
N ARG A 14 -24.19 -3.08 -23.45
CA ARG A 14 -23.00 -2.75 -24.25
C ARG A 14 -22.50 -1.33 -24.03
N ILE A 15 -23.41 -0.35 -23.94
CA ILE A 15 -23.05 1.03 -23.61
C ILE A 15 -22.40 1.10 -22.24
N GLU A 16 -22.98 0.45 -21.23
CA GLU A 16 -22.42 0.37 -19.87
C GLU A 16 -21.05 -0.29 -19.86
N ALA A 17 -20.85 -1.39 -20.62
CA ALA A 17 -19.55 -2.03 -20.74
C ALA A 17 -18.49 -1.14 -21.42
N LEU A 18 -18.87 -0.30 -22.39
CA LEU A 18 -17.98 0.69 -23.00
C LEU A 18 -17.62 1.82 -22.02
N LEU A 19 -18.58 2.28 -21.23
CA LEU A 19 -18.35 3.30 -20.21
C LEU A 19 -17.42 2.79 -19.10
N ALA A 20 -17.61 1.55 -18.63
CA ALA A 20 -16.73 0.92 -17.65
C ALA A 20 -15.29 0.77 -18.17
N GLN A 21 -15.10 0.49 -19.47
CA GLN A 21 -13.77 0.49 -20.09
C GLN A 21 -13.13 1.89 -20.13
N ALA A 22 -13.93 2.95 -20.20
CA ALA A 22 -13.43 4.31 -20.20
C ALA A 22 -12.99 4.80 -18.81
N GLU A 23 -13.59 4.29 -17.72
CA GLU A 23 -13.30 4.70 -16.34
C GLU A 23 -11.80 4.83 -16.00
N PRO A 24 -10.94 3.81 -16.23
CA PRO A 24 -9.51 3.93 -15.90
C PRO A 24 -8.81 5.03 -16.69
N LEU A 25 -9.19 5.25 -17.96
CA LEU A 25 -8.63 6.30 -18.81
C LEU A 25 -9.07 7.69 -18.34
N LEU A 26 -10.34 7.82 -17.91
CA LEU A 26 -10.89 9.06 -17.37
C LEU A 26 -10.28 9.46 -16.02
N ALA A 27 -9.83 8.48 -15.23
CA ALA A 27 -9.18 8.70 -13.93
C ALA A 27 -7.72 9.20 -14.06
N GLN A 28 -7.06 8.92 -15.18
CA GLN A 28 -5.64 9.23 -15.38
C GLN A 28 -5.37 10.70 -15.81
N GLY A 29 -6.37 11.39 -16.37
CA GLY A 29 -6.40 12.86 -16.52
C GLY A 29 -5.54 13.49 -17.65
N GLU A 30 -6.02 14.64 -18.15
CA GLU A 30 -5.49 15.59 -19.17
C GLU A 30 -5.59 15.24 -20.67
N HIS A 31 -5.78 13.99 -21.07
CA HIS A 31 -5.85 13.63 -22.49
C HIS A 31 -7.30 13.50 -23.01
N GLY A 32 -7.60 14.14 -24.15
CA GLY A 32 -8.89 14.00 -24.84
C GLY A 32 -10.10 14.59 -24.09
N GLU A 33 -9.97 15.81 -23.53
CA GLU A 33 -11.00 16.45 -22.68
C GLU A 33 -12.42 16.44 -23.26
N GLU A 34 -12.58 16.67 -24.56
CA GLU A 34 -13.88 16.65 -25.23
C GLU A 34 -14.50 15.25 -25.22
N ALA A 35 -13.73 14.22 -25.58
CA ALA A 35 -14.19 12.83 -25.57
C ALA A 35 -14.49 12.37 -24.14
N ALA A 36 -13.65 12.76 -23.18
CA ALA A 36 -13.81 12.45 -21.77
C ALA A 36 -15.08 13.10 -21.18
N TYR A 37 -15.32 14.37 -21.47
CA TYR A 37 -16.53 15.08 -21.07
C TYR A 37 -17.77 14.40 -21.66
N ALA A 38 -17.74 14.07 -22.95
CA ALA A 38 -18.88 13.51 -23.63
C ALA A 38 -19.22 12.07 -23.20
N LEU A 39 -18.23 11.27 -22.77
CA LEU A 39 -18.45 9.95 -22.15
C LEU A 39 -19.13 10.09 -20.78
N ARG A 40 -18.68 11.03 -19.93
CA ARG A 40 -19.33 11.32 -18.64
C ARG A 40 -20.77 11.81 -18.80
N GLU A 41 -21.04 12.66 -19.79
CA GLU A 41 -22.42 13.10 -20.08
C GLU A 41 -23.28 11.95 -20.61
N THR A 42 -22.70 10.99 -21.34
CA THR A 42 -23.42 9.82 -21.83
C THR A 42 -23.91 8.96 -20.66
N GLU A 43 -23.02 8.70 -19.70
CA GLU A 43 -23.33 7.96 -18.47
C GLU A 43 -24.36 8.70 -17.59
N ARG A 44 -24.12 9.98 -17.32
CA ARG A 44 -24.90 10.74 -16.34
C ARG A 44 -26.27 11.19 -16.85
N ARG A 45 -26.38 11.43 -18.16
CA ARG A 45 -27.52 12.14 -18.72
C ARG A 45 -28.09 11.47 -19.95
N TYR A 46 -27.32 11.25 -21.02
CA TYR A 46 -27.91 10.85 -22.30
C TYR A 46 -28.54 9.45 -22.25
N LEU A 47 -27.87 8.46 -21.66
CA LEU A 47 -28.43 7.11 -21.51
C LEU A 47 -29.64 7.11 -20.55
N PRO A 48 -29.54 7.66 -19.31
CA PRO A 48 -30.68 7.74 -18.41
C PRO A 48 -31.89 8.49 -19.00
N ASP A 49 -31.67 9.65 -19.64
CA ASP A 49 -32.76 10.46 -20.21
C ASP A 49 -33.45 9.74 -21.38
N THR A 50 -32.69 9.02 -22.22
CA THR A 50 -33.24 8.22 -23.33
C THR A 50 -34.15 7.10 -22.81
N LEU A 51 -33.68 6.35 -21.81
CA LEU A 51 -34.46 5.29 -21.19
C LEU A 51 -35.69 5.83 -20.48
N LYS A 52 -35.53 6.94 -19.74
CA LYS A 52 -36.63 7.62 -19.06
C LYS A 52 -37.70 8.08 -20.04
N ALA A 53 -37.32 8.70 -21.16
CA ALA A 53 -38.27 9.18 -22.18
C ALA A 53 -39.15 8.05 -22.72
N TYR A 54 -38.57 6.87 -22.99
CA TYR A 54 -39.35 5.69 -23.39
C TYR A 54 -40.24 5.15 -22.25
N LEU A 55 -39.73 5.12 -21.02
CA LEU A 55 -40.48 4.64 -19.86
C LEU A 55 -41.61 5.59 -19.43
N ASP A 56 -41.53 6.87 -19.75
CA ASP A 56 -42.59 7.84 -19.52
C ASP A 56 -43.76 7.67 -20.53
N VAL A 57 -43.54 6.98 -21.66
CA VAL A 57 -44.63 6.59 -22.57
C VAL A 57 -45.54 5.58 -21.86
N PRO A 58 -46.88 5.77 -21.82
CA PRO A 58 -47.79 4.80 -21.22
C PRO A 58 -47.64 3.41 -21.85
N PRO A 59 -47.68 2.30 -21.09
CA PRO A 59 -47.47 0.95 -21.64
C PRO A 59 -48.38 0.60 -22.83
N ALA A 60 -49.62 1.07 -22.81
CA ALA A 60 -50.59 0.88 -23.91
C ALA A 60 -50.19 1.58 -25.23
N ARG A 61 -49.25 2.53 -25.19
CA ARG A 61 -48.75 3.30 -26.35
C ARG A 61 -47.31 2.94 -26.73
N ARG A 62 -46.69 1.94 -26.11
CA ARG A 62 -45.36 1.42 -26.49
C ARG A 62 -45.48 0.38 -27.60
N ASP A 63 -46.01 0.84 -28.73
CA ASP A 63 -46.18 0.07 -29.95
C ASP A 63 -44.83 -0.22 -30.64
N ALA A 64 -44.87 -0.82 -31.84
CA ALA A 64 -43.67 -1.16 -32.59
C ALA A 64 -42.82 0.09 -32.90
N THR A 65 -43.46 1.18 -33.33
CA THR A 65 -42.80 2.45 -33.66
C THR A 65 -42.03 3.02 -32.47
N ALA A 66 -42.64 3.06 -31.28
CA ALA A 66 -41.96 3.55 -30.08
C ALA A 66 -40.74 2.69 -29.69
N ARG A 67 -40.81 1.36 -29.92
CA ARG A 67 -39.70 0.43 -29.65
C ARG A 67 -38.58 0.59 -30.66
N GLU A 68 -38.91 0.70 -31.94
CA GLU A 68 -37.95 0.95 -33.02
C GLU A 68 -37.19 2.25 -32.78
N MET A 69 -37.90 3.34 -32.42
CA MET A 69 -37.28 4.62 -32.10
C MET A 69 -36.30 4.53 -30.91
N LEU A 70 -36.66 3.81 -29.83
CA LEU A 70 -35.74 3.58 -28.71
C LEU A 70 -34.49 2.83 -29.17
N VAL A 71 -34.66 1.74 -29.93
CA VAL A 71 -33.54 0.92 -30.41
C VAL A 71 -32.60 1.73 -31.30
N GLU A 72 -33.15 2.56 -32.20
CA GLU A 72 -32.35 3.45 -33.05
C GLU A 72 -31.55 4.47 -32.24
N GLN A 73 -32.18 5.10 -31.23
CA GLN A 73 -31.50 6.04 -30.35
C GLN A 73 -30.38 5.37 -29.55
N LEU A 74 -30.62 4.18 -29.02
CA LEU A 74 -29.60 3.41 -28.29
C LEU A 74 -28.45 2.97 -29.19
N ARG A 75 -28.70 2.55 -30.43
CA ARG A 75 -27.64 2.24 -31.41
C ARG A 75 -26.80 3.46 -31.76
N LEU A 76 -27.42 4.63 -31.90
CA LEU A 76 -26.69 5.87 -32.10
C LEU A 76 -25.78 6.17 -30.89
N LEU A 77 -26.31 6.02 -29.68
CA LEU A 77 -25.56 6.26 -28.44
C LEU A 77 -24.42 5.26 -28.26
N GLU A 78 -24.63 3.98 -28.55
CA GLU A 78 -23.60 2.93 -28.54
C GLU A 78 -22.43 3.28 -29.47
N ARG A 79 -22.73 3.61 -30.74
CA ARG A 79 -21.71 3.97 -31.72
C ARG A 79 -20.95 5.23 -31.34
N ALA A 80 -21.65 6.26 -30.84
CA ALA A 80 -21.02 7.49 -30.37
C ALA A 80 -20.11 7.24 -29.16
N THR A 81 -20.53 6.39 -28.22
CA THR A 81 -19.75 5.99 -27.06
C THR A 81 -18.48 5.24 -27.48
N ALA A 82 -18.62 4.25 -28.37
CA ALA A 82 -17.50 3.48 -28.88
C ALA A 82 -16.47 4.37 -29.61
N GLN A 83 -16.90 5.30 -30.45
CA GLN A 83 -16.01 6.23 -31.14
C GLN A 83 -15.24 7.13 -30.16
N ARG A 84 -15.92 7.66 -29.13
CA ARG A 84 -15.28 8.52 -28.11
C ARG A 84 -14.25 7.76 -27.29
N LEU A 85 -14.55 6.51 -26.92
CA LEU A 85 -13.59 5.63 -26.24
C LEU A 85 -12.36 5.36 -27.11
N ALA A 86 -12.54 5.12 -28.41
CA ALA A 86 -11.42 4.95 -29.35
C ALA A 86 -10.54 6.20 -29.39
N ASN A 87 -11.13 7.40 -29.53
CA ASN A 87 -10.40 8.66 -29.55
C ASN A 87 -9.62 8.91 -28.23
N LEU A 88 -10.24 8.60 -27.09
CA LEU A 88 -9.59 8.73 -25.78
C LEU A 88 -8.38 7.78 -25.67
N SER A 89 -8.53 6.55 -26.15
CA SER A 89 -7.45 5.55 -26.16
C SER A 89 -6.30 5.97 -27.06
N GLU A 90 -6.58 6.50 -28.26
CA GLU A 90 -5.58 7.02 -29.18
C GLU A 90 -4.81 8.21 -28.58
N SER A 91 -5.51 9.10 -27.88
CA SER A 91 -4.89 10.23 -27.18
C SER A 91 -3.92 9.76 -26.09
N ALA A 92 -4.31 8.74 -25.30
CA ALA A 92 -3.44 8.15 -24.28
C ALA A 92 -2.20 7.45 -24.89
N GLN A 93 -2.36 6.73 -26.00
CA GLN A 93 -1.24 6.11 -26.72
C GLN A 93 -0.27 7.16 -27.27
N THR A 94 -0.80 8.26 -27.82
CA THR A 94 0.00 9.38 -28.33
C THR A 94 0.82 10.02 -27.20
N ALA A 95 0.21 10.23 -26.04
CA ALA A 95 0.90 10.77 -24.87
C ALA A 95 2.01 9.85 -24.37
N LEU A 96 1.75 8.53 -24.29
CA LEU A 96 2.77 7.55 -23.91
C LEU A 96 3.95 7.56 -24.89
N SER A 97 3.67 7.60 -26.20
CA SER A 97 4.70 7.68 -27.23
C SER A 97 5.52 8.97 -27.13
N ALA A 98 4.86 10.11 -26.90
CA ALA A 98 5.53 11.39 -26.73
C ALA A 98 6.44 11.40 -25.48
N ASN A 99 5.97 10.84 -24.37
CA ASN A 99 6.77 10.65 -23.16
C ASN A 99 7.98 9.76 -23.42
N GLY A 100 7.81 8.65 -24.14
CA GLY A 100 8.93 7.77 -24.52
C GLY A 100 9.99 8.49 -25.38
N ALA A 101 9.55 9.30 -26.35
CA ALA A 101 10.45 10.11 -27.17
C ALA A 101 11.21 11.15 -26.34
N PHE A 102 10.51 11.86 -25.44
CA PHE A 102 11.13 12.82 -24.52
C PHE A 102 12.16 12.16 -23.60
N LEU A 103 11.84 11.00 -23.01
CA LEU A 103 12.78 10.24 -22.16
C LEU A 103 14.03 9.84 -22.96
N THR A 104 13.84 9.36 -24.19
CA THR A 104 14.95 8.97 -25.08
C THR A 104 15.83 10.18 -25.43
N GLU A 105 15.24 11.34 -25.72
CA GLU A 105 16.00 12.57 -25.96
C GLU A 105 16.76 13.05 -24.71
N ARG A 106 16.13 12.93 -23.53
CA ARG A 106 16.67 13.45 -22.28
C ARG A 106 17.78 12.58 -21.68
N PHE A 107 17.65 11.26 -21.81
CA PHE A 107 18.51 10.28 -21.14
C PHE A 107 19.32 9.40 -22.12
N GLY A 108 18.96 9.37 -23.40
CA GLY A 108 19.51 8.45 -24.40
C GLY A 108 18.64 7.19 -24.58
N ALA A 109 19.01 6.37 -25.56
CA ALA A 109 18.33 5.10 -25.84
C ALA A 109 18.53 4.12 -24.66
N LEU A 110 17.52 3.30 -24.36
CA LEU A 110 17.55 2.35 -23.25
C LEU A 110 18.78 1.43 -23.32
N GLU A 111 19.14 0.98 -24.52
CA GLU A 111 20.27 0.09 -24.79
C GLU A 111 21.64 0.76 -24.53
N SER A 112 21.67 2.10 -24.47
CA SER A 112 22.87 2.88 -24.16
C SER A 112 23.01 3.18 -22.66
N LEU A 113 21.96 2.95 -21.87
CA LEU A 113 21.97 3.17 -20.44
C LEU A 113 22.48 1.90 -19.71
N PRO A 114 23.28 2.06 -18.64
CA PRO A 114 23.65 0.93 -17.80
C PRO A 114 22.41 0.36 -17.10
N GLU A 115 22.34 -0.97 -16.99
CA GLU A 115 21.30 -1.62 -16.19
C GLU A 115 21.39 -1.14 -14.74
N ALA A 116 20.24 -0.80 -14.16
CA ALA A 116 20.21 -0.34 -12.78
C ALA A 116 20.78 -1.45 -11.87
N PRO A 117 21.64 -1.13 -10.89
CA PRO A 117 22.14 -2.13 -9.97
C PRO A 117 20.95 -2.77 -9.24
N THR A 118 20.88 -4.10 -9.26
CA THR A 118 19.93 -4.85 -8.44
C THR A 118 20.24 -4.53 -6.98
N VAL A 119 19.36 -3.81 -6.29
CA VAL A 119 19.41 -3.70 -4.83
C VAL A 119 19.18 -5.12 -4.31
N SER A 120 20.18 -5.70 -3.63
CA SER A 120 20.13 -7.10 -3.19
C SER A 120 18.86 -7.38 -2.38
N ASP A 121 18.18 -8.50 -2.66
CA ASP A 121 17.09 -9.06 -1.84
C ASP A 121 17.52 -9.32 -0.38
N ASP A 122 18.82 -9.20 -0.06
CA ASP A 122 19.35 -9.28 1.30
C ASP A 122 18.61 -8.36 2.29
N HIS A 123 18.21 -7.16 1.88
CA HIS A 123 17.43 -6.25 2.75
C HIS A 123 16.06 -6.82 3.07
N ALA A 124 15.36 -7.33 2.06
CA ALA A 124 14.04 -7.93 2.21
C ALA A 124 14.12 -9.18 3.10
N VAL A 125 15.11 -10.04 2.86
CA VAL A 125 15.37 -11.24 3.68
C VAL A 125 15.69 -10.88 5.13
N ALA A 126 16.53 -9.87 5.37
CA ALA A 126 16.87 -9.41 6.72
C ALA A 126 15.64 -8.85 7.45
N THR A 127 14.84 -8.02 6.78
CA THR A 127 13.60 -7.45 7.31
C THR A 127 12.57 -8.53 7.64
N THR A 128 12.42 -9.55 6.78
CA THR A 128 11.56 -10.72 7.05
C THR A 128 12.04 -11.51 8.27
N LEU A 129 13.36 -11.73 8.42
CA LEU A 129 13.92 -12.43 9.57
C LEU A 129 13.63 -11.68 10.89
N VAL A 130 13.84 -10.37 10.93
CA VAL A 130 13.53 -9.54 12.10
C VAL A 130 12.05 -9.61 12.44
N ARG A 131 11.17 -9.43 11.45
CA ARG A 131 9.71 -9.51 11.62
C ARG A 131 9.29 -10.85 12.24
N ASN A 132 9.83 -11.96 11.75
CA ASN A 132 9.51 -13.29 12.25
C ASN A 132 9.95 -13.49 13.70
N VAL A 133 11.10 -12.94 14.09
CA VAL A 133 11.59 -12.98 15.48
C VAL A 133 10.68 -12.17 16.41
N LEU A 134 10.30 -10.95 16.01
CA LEU A 134 9.41 -10.11 16.83
C LEU A 134 8.01 -10.70 16.97
N ALA A 135 7.39 -11.15 15.87
CA ALA A 135 6.09 -11.82 15.89
C ALA A 135 6.09 -13.06 16.80
N ARG A 136 7.21 -13.79 16.83
CA ARG A 136 7.39 -14.92 17.74
C ARG A 136 7.43 -14.46 19.20
N ILE A 137 8.23 -13.44 19.53
CA ILE A 137 8.31 -12.88 20.88
C ILE A 137 6.92 -12.46 21.37
N GLU A 138 6.14 -11.78 20.53
CA GLU A 138 4.76 -11.37 20.82
C GLU A 138 3.84 -12.58 21.06
N SER A 139 3.89 -13.59 20.17
CA SER A 139 3.07 -14.80 20.31
C SER A 139 3.34 -15.56 21.61
N GLN A 140 4.60 -15.57 22.08
CA GLN A 140 5.01 -16.25 23.31
C GLN A 140 4.70 -15.45 24.57
N ALA A 141 4.63 -14.13 24.47
CA ALA A 141 4.23 -13.25 25.56
C ALA A 141 2.72 -13.30 25.83
N GLY A 142 1.92 -13.52 24.79
CA GLY A 142 0.46 -13.47 24.91
C GLY A 142 -0.02 -12.04 25.23
N PRO A 143 -1.16 -11.88 25.92
CA PRO A 143 -1.74 -10.56 26.18
C PRO A 143 -1.07 -9.80 27.35
N ASP A 144 -0.06 -10.38 28.01
CA ASP A 144 0.62 -9.76 29.16
C ASP A 144 1.76 -8.82 28.71
N PRO A 145 1.63 -7.50 28.92
CA PRO A 145 2.68 -6.53 28.64
C PRO A 145 4.02 -6.85 29.32
N GLN A 146 3.97 -7.37 30.55
CA GLN A 146 5.18 -7.67 31.31
C GLN A 146 5.92 -8.87 30.69
N ALA A 147 5.19 -9.89 30.25
CA ALA A 147 5.75 -11.02 29.52
C ALA A 147 6.41 -10.57 28.22
N LEU A 148 5.86 -9.57 27.52
CA LEU A 148 6.46 -9.06 26.28
C LEU A 148 7.85 -8.46 26.52
N ILE A 149 7.99 -7.58 27.51
CA ILE A 149 9.28 -6.95 27.83
C ILE A 149 10.29 -8.01 28.29
N GLU A 150 9.89 -8.97 29.14
CA GLU A 150 10.79 -10.05 29.60
C GLU A 150 11.27 -10.91 28.43
N ARG A 151 10.37 -11.28 27.52
CA ARG A 151 10.71 -12.10 26.35
C ARG A 151 11.59 -11.34 25.37
N ALA A 152 11.29 -10.06 25.11
CA ALA A 152 12.14 -9.21 24.27
C ALA A 152 13.54 -9.05 24.88
N ALA A 153 13.63 -8.74 26.18
CA ALA A 153 14.90 -8.60 26.89
C ALA A 153 15.72 -9.90 26.88
N ALA A 154 15.07 -11.06 27.07
CA ALA A 154 15.76 -12.34 27.01
C ALA A 154 16.22 -12.68 25.57
N ALA A 155 15.33 -12.57 24.59
CA ALA A 155 15.60 -12.98 23.22
C ALA A 155 16.62 -12.04 22.54
N LEU A 156 16.31 -10.74 22.50
CA LEU A 156 17.15 -9.74 21.84
C LEU A 156 18.37 -9.36 22.68
N GLY A 157 18.29 -9.42 24.02
CA GLY A 157 19.44 -9.20 24.88
C GLY A 157 20.51 -10.28 24.73
N ASN A 158 20.11 -11.53 24.55
CA ASN A 158 21.04 -12.63 24.27
C ASN A 158 21.59 -12.58 22.84
N ALA A 159 20.76 -12.20 21.86
CA ALA A 159 21.20 -12.07 20.46
C ALA A 159 22.15 -10.87 20.26
N PHE A 160 21.93 -9.78 20.98
CA PHE A 160 22.64 -8.51 20.80
C PHE A 160 23.12 -7.89 22.12
N PRO A 161 24.00 -8.57 22.88
CA PRO A 161 24.41 -8.11 24.21
C PRO A 161 25.12 -6.75 24.19
N ALA A 162 25.79 -6.40 23.09
CA ALA A 162 26.45 -5.11 22.92
C ALA A 162 25.48 -3.96 22.58
N LEU A 163 24.29 -4.27 22.05
CA LEU A 163 23.29 -3.29 21.64
C LEU A 163 22.16 -3.14 22.65
N ALA A 164 21.90 -4.20 23.42
CA ALA A 164 20.79 -4.28 24.36
C ALA A 164 21.13 -3.65 25.72
N GLN A 165 20.16 -2.95 26.28
CA GLN A 165 20.16 -2.43 27.64
C GLN A 165 18.92 -2.96 28.36
N VAL A 166 19.12 -3.63 29.48
CA VAL A 166 18.05 -4.22 30.28
C VAL A 166 18.08 -3.60 31.66
N ARG A 167 16.96 -3.01 32.09
CA ARG A 167 16.77 -2.47 33.44
C ARG A 167 15.77 -3.35 34.19
N ARG A 168 16.21 -3.91 35.32
CA ARG A 168 15.39 -4.74 36.20
C ARG A 168 15.05 -4.01 37.50
N GLY A 169 13.84 -4.23 37.99
CA GLY A 169 13.37 -3.72 39.27
C GLY A 169 13.89 -4.52 40.46
N GLY A 170 13.41 -4.14 41.65
CA GLY A 170 13.66 -4.84 42.91
C GLY A 170 15.04 -4.60 43.53
N LEU A 171 15.23 -5.13 44.73
CA LEU A 171 16.48 -5.01 45.47
C LEU A 171 17.58 -5.81 44.73
N PHE A 172 18.67 -5.14 44.34
CA PHE A 172 19.80 -5.72 43.61
C PHE A 172 19.50 -6.27 42.20
N GLY A 173 18.47 -5.76 41.51
CA GLY A 173 18.20 -6.12 40.10
C GLY A 173 17.70 -7.55 39.87
N ARG A 174 17.20 -8.20 40.93
CA ARG A 174 16.61 -9.55 40.86
C ARG A 174 15.12 -9.57 40.52
N GLY A 175 14.53 -8.40 40.30
CA GLY A 175 13.13 -8.27 39.95
C GLY A 175 12.84 -8.41 38.45
N PRO A 176 11.57 -8.18 38.07
CA PRO A 176 11.15 -8.21 36.68
C PRO A 176 11.84 -7.10 35.86
N VAL A 177 11.93 -7.29 34.54
CA VAL A 177 12.40 -6.25 33.61
C VAL A 177 11.40 -5.09 33.62
N GLU A 178 11.88 -3.91 33.98
CA GLU A 178 11.09 -2.67 33.95
C GLU A 178 11.26 -1.92 32.63
N ALA A 179 12.41 -2.06 31.98
CA ALA A 179 12.66 -1.49 30.66
C ALA A 179 13.69 -2.30 29.87
N PHE A 180 13.48 -2.34 28.56
CA PHE A 180 14.39 -2.88 27.58
C PHE A 180 14.65 -1.80 26.52
N ALA A 181 15.90 -1.65 26.09
CA ALA A 181 16.24 -0.79 24.97
C ALA A 181 17.25 -1.47 24.05
N LEU A 182 17.09 -1.27 22.74
CA LEU A 182 18.02 -1.76 21.73
C LEU A 182 18.61 -0.58 20.95
N ASN A 183 19.93 -0.44 20.98
CA ASN A 183 20.67 0.56 20.24
C ASN A 183 21.00 0.02 18.85
N VAL A 184 20.30 0.49 17.81
CA VAL A 184 20.49 0.06 16.42
C VAL A 184 21.41 1.06 15.69
N PRO A 185 22.64 0.67 15.31
CA PRO A 185 23.56 1.54 14.58
C PRO A 185 23.08 1.82 13.15
N ARG A 186 23.18 3.08 12.74
CA ARG A 186 22.89 3.59 11.39
C ARG A 186 24.10 4.34 10.85
N ALA A 187 24.05 4.75 9.58
CA ALA A 187 25.12 5.52 8.96
C ALA A 187 25.23 6.92 9.61
N GLY A 188 26.11 7.06 10.59
CA GLY A 188 26.43 8.33 11.27
C GLY A 188 25.68 8.60 12.57
N ASP A 189 24.71 7.77 12.95
CA ASP A 189 23.93 7.89 14.18
C ASP A 189 23.50 6.53 14.75
N VAL A 190 22.83 6.56 15.91
CA VAL A 190 22.27 5.38 16.58
C VAL A 190 20.85 5.70 16.98
N LEU A 191 19.91 4.79 16.69
CA LEU A 191 18.56 4.86 17.23
C LEU A 191 18.40 3.86 18.36
N GLN A 192 17.94 4.36 19.50
CA GLN A 192 17.62 3.55 20.68
C GLN A 192 16.11 3.31 20.70
N TYR A 193 15.71 2.08 20.42
CA TYR A 193 14.34 1.61 20.52
C TYR A 193 14.09 1.12 21.95
N GLY A 194 13.39 1.92 22.74
CA GLY A 194 13.07 1.63 24.14
C GLY A 194 11.63 1.20 24.34
N ILE A 195 11.42 0.17 25.16
CA ILE A 195 10.11 -0.26 25.66
C ILE A 195 10.20 -0.39 27.18
N ALA A 196 9.28 0.25 27.88
CA ALA A 196 9.23 0.25 29.33
C ALA A 196 7.82 -0.08 29.82
N ARG A 197 7.75 -0.59 31.04
CA ARG A 197 6.48 -0.73 31.74
C ARG A 197 5.98 0.67 32.08
N GLY A 198 4.81 1.03 31.54
CA GLY A 198 4.10 2.24 31.89
C GLY A 198 3.22 2.06 33.14
N GLY A 199 2.20 2.91 33.26
CA GLY A 199 1.14 2.78 34.27
C GLY A 199 0.32 1.48 34.16
N PHE A 200 -0.85 1.43 34.83
CA PHE A 200 -1.71 0.23 34.94
C PHE A 200 -1.77 -0.62 33.65
N ASN A 201 -0.97 -1.69 33.61
CA ASN A 201 -0.89 -2.68 32.53
C ASN A 201 -0.67 -2.10 31.12
N ASN A 202 0.10 -1.01 30.99
CA ASN A 202 0.42 -0.42 29.69
C ASN A 202 1.93 -0.44 29.39
N LEU A 203 2.28 -0.40 28.11
CA LEU A 203 3.65 -0.25 27.62
C LEU A 203 3.89 1.18 27.18
N GLU A 204 5.07 1.70 27.49
CA GLU A 204 5.57 2.96 26.96
C GLU A 204 6.70 2.66 25.99
N THR A 205 6.47 2.96 24.71
CA THR A 205 7.44 2.79 23.63
C THR A 205 8.02 4.13 23.23
N SER A 206 9.33 4.14 22.95
CA SER A 206 10.04 5.34 22.55
C SER A 206 11.17 5.04 21.58
N VAL A 207 11.50 6.01 20.75
CA VAL A 207 12.68 6.00 19.88
C VAL A 207 13.52 7.22 20.20
N THR A 208 14.78 7.00 20.56
CA THR A 208 15.73 8.08 20.87
C THR A 208 16.88 8.10 19.89
N ARG A 209 17.12 9.24 19.24
CA ARG A 209 18.23 9.44 18.31
C ARG A 209 19.47 9.96 19.03
N TYR A 210 20.61 9.31 18.79
CA TYR A 210 21.92 9.71 19.29
C TYR A 210 22.88 9.98 18.13
N VAL A 211 23.60 11.10 18.19
CA VAL A 211 24.70 11.41 17.26
C VAL A 211 25.96 11.61 18.08
N ARG A 212 27.01 10.82 17.82
CA ARG A 212 28.27 10.85 18.58
C ARG A 212 28.04 10.77 20.11
N ASN A 213 27.15 9.87 20.54
CA ASN A 213 26.72 9.68 21.94
C ASN A 213 25.96 10.86 22.56
N VAL A 214 25.58 11.87 21.78
CA VAL A 214 24.73 12.98 22.25
C VAL A 214 23.27 12.66 21.91
N LYS A 215 22.42 12.62 22.94
CA LYS A 215 20.97 12.48 22.79
C LYS A 215 20.40 13.72 22.11
N LEU A 216 19.78 13.55 20.94
CA LEU A 216 19.18 14.65 20.19
C LEU A 216 17.68 14.79 20.44
N ARG A 217 16.93 13.70 20.24
CA ARG A 217 15.47 13.69 20.32
C ARG A 217 14.99 12.34 20.82
N THR A 218 13.98 12.35 21.71
CA THR A 218 13.18 11.19 22.05
C THR A 218 11.76 11.43 21.57
N GLU A 219 11.21 10.45 20.87
CA GLU A 219 9.83 10.43 20.42
C GLU A 219 9.11 9.29 21.14
N ILE A 220 7.96 9.59 21.75
CA ILE A 220 7.03 8.58 22.25
C ILE A 220 6.13 8.20 21.07
N CYS A 221 6.02 6.91 20.80
CA CYS A 221 5.23 6.36 19.70
C CYS A 221 4.37 5.21 20.22
N ASP A 222 3.33 4.83 19.48
CA ASP A 222 2.62 3.60 19.79
C ASP A 222 3.47 2.37 19.45
N ILE A 223 3.02 1.20 19.92
CA ILE A 223 3.77 -0.05 19.77
C ILE A 223 3.85 -0.52 18.31
N ALA A 224 2.87 -0.18 17.47
CA ALA A 224 2.86 -0.59 16.07
C ALA A 224 3.91 0.18 15.27
N ASP A 225 3.96 1.50 15.45
CA ASP A 225 4.98 2.38 14.85
C ASP A 225 6.38 2.01 15.36
N TRP A 226 6.51 1.75 16.66
CA TRP A 226 7.78 1.30 17.26
C TRP A 226 8.26 -0.02 16.65
N THR A 227 7.36 -0.99 16.45
CA THR A 227 7.69 -2.30 15.91
C THR A 227 8.08 -2.21 14.45
N GLN A 228 7.34 -1.44 13.64
CA GLN A 228 7.65 -1.24 12.23
C GLN A 228 9.00 -0.51 12.06
N GLY A 229 9.25 0.55 12.83
CA GLY A 229 10.54 1.26 12.81
C GLY A 229 11.71 0.35 13.21
N LEU A 230 11.53 -0.46 14.25
CA LEU A 230 12.54 -1.42 14.67
C LEU A 230 12.83 -2.47 13.58
N ILE A 231 11.79 -2.99 12.91
CA ILE A 231 11.92 -3.95 11.80
C ILE A 231 12.78 -3.37 10.68
N GLU A 232 12.51 -2.13 10.27
CA GLU A 232 13.24 -1.47 9.19
C GLU A 232 14.70 -1.21 9.56
N ASP A 233 14.95 -0.57 10.71
CA ASP A 233 16.31 -0.19 11.10
C ASP A 233 17.16 -1.38 11.49
N LEU A 234 16.60 -2.34 12.25
CA LEU A 234 17.31 -3.57 12.59
C LEU A 234 17.49 -4.46 11.37
N GLY A 235 16.54 -4.47 10.43
CA GLY A 235 16.67 -5.14 9.13
C GLY A 235 17.85 -4.59 8.34
N ALA A 236 17.96 -3.26 8.22
CA ALA A 236 19.10 -2.60 7.59
C ALA A 236 20.43 -2.87 8.32
N TYR A 237 20.42 -2.98 9.65
CA TYR A 237 21.62 -3.34 10.42
C TYR A 237 22.04 -4.80 10.18
N VAL A 238 21.09 -5.74 10.21
CA VAL A 238 21.29 -7.18 9.97
C VAL A 238 21.72 -7.47 8.53
N GLU A 239 21.26 -6.66 7.58
CA GLU A 239 21.72 -6.70 6.21
C GLU A 239 23.24 -6.44 6.13
N ARG A 240 23.71 -5.37 6.79
CA ARG A 240 25.11 -4.94 6.81
C ARG A 240 26.02 -5.84 7.65
N GLU A 241 25.52 -6.35 8.78
CA GLU A 241 26.31 -7.07 9.77
C GLU A 241 26.00 -8.56 9.76
N ARG A 242 26.91 -9.38 9.19
CA ARG A 242 26.76 -10.85 9.12
C ARG A 242 26.55 -11.49 10.49
N SER A 243 27.28 -11.03 11.51
CA SER A 243 27.17 -11.54 12.88
C SER A 243 25.78 -11.34 13.48
N ALA A 244 25.13 -10.21 13.15
CA ALA A 244 23.76 -9.91 13.57
C ALA A 244 22.75 -10.84 12.92
N ARG A 245 22.94 -11.14 11.62
CA ARG A 245 22.13 -12.11 10.88
C ARG A 245 22.23 -13.51 11.46
N ASP A 246 23.44 -13.95 11.78
CA ASP A 246 23.68 -15.26 12.38
C ASP A 246 23.03 -15.38 13.77
N ALA A 247 23.08 -14.31 14.58
CA ALA A 247 22.44 -14.25 15.89
C ALA A 247 20.90 -14.40 15.80
N LEU A 248 20.26 -13.69 14.86
CA LEU A 248 18.80 -13.81 14.66
C LEU A 248 18.40 -15.17 14.08
N ASN A 249 19.17 -15.71 13.14
CA ASN A 249 18.93 -17.05 12.59
C ASN A 249 19.01 -18.12 13.69
N ARG A 250 19.96 -17.98 14.61
CA ARG A 250 20.08 -18.85 15.78
C ARG A 250 18.86 -18.73 16.68
N LEU A 251 18.48 -17.51 17.04
CA LEU A 251 17.31 -17.24 17.88
C LEU A 251 16.01 -17.81 17.27
N PHE A 252 15.86 -17.72 15.95
CA PHE A 252 14.72 -18.27 15.22
C PHE A 252 14.69 -19.81 15.27
N ARG A 253 15.86 -20.48 15.24
CA ARG A 253 15.99 -21.95 15.21
C ARG A 253 16.02 -22.62 16.59
N GLU A 254 16.63 -22.01 17.60
CA GLU A 254 17.01 -22.70 18.85
C GLU A 254 15.92 -22.79 19.92
N ASN A 255 14.79 -22.10 19.76
CA ASN A 255 13.63 -22.33 20.60
C ASN A 255 12.61 -23.13 19.77
N PRO A 256 12.22 -24.35 20.15
CA PRO A 256 10.93 -24.93 19.76
C PRO A 256 9.82 -24.36 20.63
#